data_AF-A0A945BG49-F1
#
_entry.id   AF-A0A945BG49-F1
#
_cell.length_a   1.000
_cell.length_b   1.000
_cell.length_c   1.000
_cell.angle_alpha   90.00
_cell.angle_beta   90.00
_cell.angle_gamma   90.00
#
_symmetry.space_group_name_H-M   'P 1'
#
loop_
_entity.id
_entity.type
_entity.pdbx_description
1 polymer ?
#
loop_
_entity_poly.entity_id
_entity_poly.type
_entity_poly.pdbx_seq_one_letter_code
_entity_poly.pdbx_strand_id
1 'polypeptide(L)'
;IFAINKVDKDTSDSEKIKGELAEMNLLVEDWGGKIQSQDISAKTGLGVPEILEKILLESEMLELKANPNRRAVGSVIEASLDKGKGYVTTILVQKGTLKVGDYVLAGSFSGKIKALLNERGNNIIEAGPSTPATLLGLNGAPTAGDMFNVMESEQEAKKIATKRMQIQREQSVRTTKHITLDEIGRRIALGEFQELNLIVKGDVDGSIEALSDSLEKLSTEEIKVNILQKSVGQISESDVMLAAASDAIIIGFQVRPSLQARKLAETEQIDIRLYSIIYKAIEEMTQAMEGMLSPDVEEKIVCNIEIRETFKITKVGTIAGCMVLDGKLNRKTGIRIIRDGVVVYTGVLSSLKRFKDDVQEVQKGYECGLSIENYNDIKVGDIVEGYDEIEIKRSL
;
A
#
# COMPACT_ATOMS: atom_id res chain seq x y z
N ILE A 1 -22.85 -20.00 13.53
CA ILE A 1 -22.41 -21.37 13.21
C ILE A 1 -20.95 -21.30 12.75
N PHE A 2 -20.06 -22.09 13.34
CA PHE A 2 -18.67 -22.25 12.88
C PHE A 2 -18.53 -23.47 11.98
N ALA A 3 -17.75 -23.32 10.91
CA ALA A 3 -17.37 -24.41 10.01
C ALA A 3 -15.88 -24.69 10.18
N ILE A 4 -15.51 -25.82 10.80
CA ILE A 4 -14.11 -26.20 11.00
C ILE A 4 -13.67 -26.98 9.75
N ASN A 5 -12.90 -26.33 8.88
CA ASN A 5 -12.54 -26.87 7.57
C ASN A 5 -11.23 -27.70 7.62
N LYS A 6 -11.00 -28.51 6.59
CA LYS A 6 -9.80 -29.34 6.34
C LYS A 6 -9.68 -30.59 7.22
N VAL A 7 -10.81 -31.12 7.72
CA VAL A 7 -10.83 -32.35 8.51
C VAL A 7 -10.48 -33.61 7.71
N ASP A 8 -10.34 -33.48 6.38
CA ASP A 8 -9.79 -34.53 5.50
C ASP A 8 -8.27 -34.74 5.64
N LYS A 9 -7.56 -33.86 6.36
CA LYS A 9 -6.12 -34.00 6.58
C LYS A 9 -5.82 -34.76 7.86
N ASP A 10 -4.89 -35.70 7.81
CA ASP A 10 -4.42 -36.46 8.98
C ASP A 10 -3.83 -35.57 10.09
N THR A 11 -3.31 -34.39 9.74
CA THR A 11 -2.77 -33.41 10.69
C THR A 11 -3.84 -32.44 11.22
N SER A 12 -5.10 -32.60 10.84
CA SER A 12 -6.19 -31.74 11.29
C SER A 12 -6.61 -32.12 12.70
N ASP A 13 -6.79 -31.11 13.55
CA ASP A 13 -7.28 -31.29 14.91
C ASP A 13 -8.38 -30.25 15.18
N SER A 14 -9.64 -30.69 15.07
CA SER A 14 -10.80 -29.83 15.30
C SER A 14 -11.01 -29.51 16.78
N GLU A 15 -10.63 -30.41 17.69
CA GLU A 15 -10.72 -30.19 19.14
C GLU A 15 -9.77 -29.07 19.58
N LYS A 16 -8.56 -29.01 19.01
CA LYS A 16 -7.65 -27.90 19.27
C LYS A 16 -8.26 -26.54 18.88
N ILE A 17 -8.91 -26.44 17.72
CA ILE A 17 -9.56 -25.21 17.26
C ILE A 17 -10.73 -24.83 18.19
N LYS A 18 -11.53 -25.82 18.63
CA LYS A 18 -12.60 -25.58 19.62
C LYS A 18 -12.03 -25.08 20.95
N GLY A 19 -10.88 -25.60 21.39
CA GLY A 19 -10.14 -25.11 22.55
C GLY A 19 -9.69 -23.66 22.41
N GLU A 20 -9.07 -23.30 21.29
CA GLU A 20 -8.66 -21.91 20.99
C GLU A 20 -9.86 -20.95 20.90
N LEU A 21 -10.99 -21.40 20.33
CA LEU A 21 -12.25 -20.64 20.34
C LEU A 21 -12.77 -20.42 21.76
N ALA A 22 -12.68 -21.43 22.63
CA ALA A 22 -13.07 -21.31 24.03
C ALA A 22 -12.20 -20.28 24.78
N GLU A 23 -10.89 -20.22 24.50
CA GLU A 23 -10.00 -19.18 25.04
C GLU A 23 -10.42 -17.76 24.59
N MET A 24 -11.01 -17.64 23.41
CA MET A 24 -11.61 -16.39 22.91
C MET A 24 -13.02 -16.12 23.46
N ASN A 25 -13.50 -16.89 24.45
CA ASN A 25 -14.87 -16.88 24.98
C ASN A 25 -15.97 -17.24 23.96
N LEU A 26 -15.62 -17.98 22.92
CA LEU A 26 -16.53 -18.48 21.89
C LEU A 26 -16.81 -19.97 22.13
N LEU A 27 -17.64 -20.26 23.13
CA LEU A 27 -17.94 -21.64 23.51
C LEU A 27 -18.87 -22.32 22.50
N VAL A 28 -18.42 -23.45 21.95
CA VAL A 28 -19.19 -24.28 21.01
C VAL A 28 -20.16 -25.22 21.73
N GLU A 29 -21.21 -25.67 21.04
CA GLU A 29 -22.24 -26.56 21.59
C GLU A 29 -21.69 -27.85 22.22
N ASP A 30 -20.69 -28.47 21.59
CA ASP A 30 -20.05 -29.70 22.10
C ASP A 30 -19.48 -29.54 23.52
N TRP A 31 -19.15 -28.30 23.89
CA TRP A 31 -18.59 -27.93 25.19
C TRP A 31 -19.63 -27.22 26.08
N GLY A 32 -20.92 -27.35 25.76
CA GLY A 32 -22.04 -26.73 26.50
C GLY A 32 -22.27 -25.26 26.17
N GLY A 33 -21.73 -24.77 25.06
CA GLY A 33 -21.92 -23.41 24.56
C GLY A 33 -23.21 -23.21 23.78
N LYS A 34 -23.37 -22.01 23.21
CA LYS A 34 -24.53 -21.63 22.38
C LYS A 34 -24.20 -21.61 20.89
N ILE A 35 -22.94 -21.74 20.51
CA ILE A 35 -22.50 -21.58 19.13
C ILE A 35 -22.40 -22.96 18.49
N GLN A 36 -23.26 -23.23 17.51
CA GLN A 36 -23.15 -24.47 16.75
C GLN A 36 -21.83 -24.52 15.97
N SER A 37 -21.21 -25.69 15.92
CA SER A 37 -20.00 -25.94 15.12
C SER A 37 -20.18 -27.19 14.27
N GLN A 38 -19.58 -27.24 13.09
CA GLN A 38 -19.57 -28.42 12.23
C GLN A 38 -18.20 -28.62 11.59
N ASP A 39 -17.70 -29.85 11.71
CA ASP A 39 -16.47 -30.31 11.08
C ASP A 39 -16.77 -30.63 9.61
N ILE A 40 -16.03 -29.98 8.69
CA ILE A 40 -16.23 -30.09 7.24
C ILE A 40 -14.92 -30.27 6.47
N SER A 41 -15.01 -30.87 5.29
CA SER A 41 -13.98 -30.76 4.26
C SER A 41 -14.57 -30.07 3.03
N ALA A 42 -14.14 -28.84 2.78
CA ALA A 42 -14.52 -28.10 1.59
C ALA A 42 -13.95 -28.71 0.28
N LYS A 43 -13.01 -29.67 0.39
CA LYS A 43 -12.40 -30.33 -0.77
C LYS A 43 -13.16 -31.59 -1.18
N THR A 44 -13.53 -32.44 -0.22
CA THR A 44 -14.23 -33.70 -0.48
C THR A 44 -15.76 -33.54 -0.37
N GLY A 45 -16.23 -32.48 0.27
CA GLY A 45 -17.65 -32.26 0.56
C GLY A 45 -18.15 -32.95 1.84
N LEU A 46 -17.26 -33.57 2.62
CA LEU A 46 -17.60 -34.17 3.91
C LEU A 46 -18.13 -33.10 4.87
N GLY A 47 -19.21 -33.37 5.60
CA GLY A 47 -19.77 -32.44 6.59
C GLY A 47 -20.65 -31.32 6.02
N VAL A 48 -20.75 -31.20 4.68
CA VAL A 48 -21.53 -30.14 4.02
C VAL A 48 -23.05 -30.33 4.16
N PRO A 49 -23.62 -31.54 4.03
CA PRO A 49 -25.03 -31.76 4.34
C PRO A 49 -25.39 -31.39 5.78
N GLU A 50 -24.53 -31.75 6.73
CA GLU A 50 -24.74 -31.54 8.16
C GLU A 50 -24.70 -30.05 8.53
N ILE A 51 -23.78 -29.27 7.96
CA ILE A 51 -23.76 -27.82 8.19
C ILE A 51 -24.97 -27.13 7.56
N LEU A 52 -25.47 -27.63 6.43
CA LEU A 52 -26.67 -27.10 5.80
C LEU A 52 -27.90 -27.32 6.68
N GLU A 53 -28.05 -28.51 7.27
CA GLU A 53 -29.12 -28.80 8.23
C GLU A 53 -29.06 -27.86 9.45
N LYS A 54 -27.86 -27.64 10.00
CA LYS A 54 -27.65 -26.70 11.11
C LYS A 54 -28.04 -25.26 10.74
N ILE A 55 -27.69 -24.80 9.54
CA ILE A 55 -28.07 -23.47 9.04
C ILE A 55 -29.60 -23.35 8.91
N LEU A 56 -30.27 -24.39 8.40
CA LEU A 56 -31.72 -24.42 8.28
C LEU A 56 -32.40 -24.39 9.66
N LEU A 57 -31.93 -25.21 10.59
CA LEU A 57 -32.43 -25.26 11.95
C LEU A 57 -32.30 -23.90 12.66
N GLU A 58 -31.12 -23.27 12.57
CA GLU A 58 -30.90 -21.94 13.14
C GLU A 58 -31.82 -20.89 12.49
N SER A 59 -32.03 -20.97 11.18
CA SER A 59 -32.93 -20.07 10.46
C SER A 59 -34.39 -20.21 10.89
N GLU A 60 -34.84 -21.44 11.17
CA GLU A 60 -36.17 -21.71 11.74
C GLU A 60 -36.31 -21.15 13.16
N MET A 61 -35.30 -21.35 14.01
CA MET A 61 -35.28 -20.83 15.38
C MET A 61 -35.34 -19.30 15.45
N LEU A 62 -34.72 -18.61 14.48
CA LEU A 62 -34.73 -17.15 14.38
C LEU A 62 -36.05 -16.57 13.83
N GLU A 63 -36.95 -17.41 13.32
CA GLU A 63 -38.22 -17.01 12.70
C GLU A 63 -38.10 -15.85 11.69
N LEU A 64 -37.10 -15.92 10.80
CA LEU A 64 -36.80 -14.85 9.85
C LEU A 64 -38.01 -14.55 8.93
N LYS A 65 -38.53 -13.32 9.00
CA LYS A 65 -39.70 -12.87 8.23
C LYS A 65 -39.38 -11.65 7.38
N ALA A 66 -39.88 -11.63 6.15
CA ALA A 66 -39.81 -10.49 5.24
C ALA A 66 -41.16 -10.25 4.55
N ASN A 67 -41.51 -8.98 4.33
CA ASN A 67 -42.74 -8.61 3.62
C ASN A 67 -42.40 -8.32 2.14
N PRO A 68 -42.88 -9.13 1.17
CA PRO A 68 -42.66 -8.90 -0.26
C PRO A 68 -43.59 -7.81 -0.83
N ASN A 69 -44.72 -7.52 -0.18
CA ASN A 69 -45.77 -6.60 -0.63
C ASN A 69 -45.48 -5.14 -0.26
N ARG A 70 -44.23 -4.71 -0.46
CA ARG A 70 -43.79 -3.33 -0.27
C ARG A 70 -42.68 -2.99 -1.26
N ARG A 71 -42.34 -1.72 -1.32
CA ARG A 71 -41.18 -1.24 -2.08
C ARG A 71 -39.90 -1.90 -1.59
N ALA A 72 -39.04 -2.24 -2.55
CA ALA A 72 -37.82 -2.94 -2.27
C ALA A 72 -36.83 -2.08 -1.50
N VAL A 73 -36.21 -2.67 -0.50
CA VAL A 73 -35.09 -2.13 0.27
C VAL A 73 -34.07 -3.25 0.43
N GLY A 74 -32.80 -2.90 0.35
CA GLY A 74 -31.72 -3.83 0.61
C GLY A 74 -30.36 -3.16 0.54
N SER A 75 -29.34 -3.96 0.28
CA SER A 75 -27.95 -3.52 0.31
C SER A 75 -27.25 -3.82 -1.00
N VAL A 76 -26.33 -2.94 -1.38
CA VAL A 76 -25.39 -3.16 -2.48
C VAL A 76 -24.33 -4.15 -2.02
N ILE A 77 -24.13 -5.20 -2.81
CA ILE A 77 -23.03 -6.16 -2.60
C ILE A 77 -21.78 -5.63 -3.32
N GLU A 78 -21.92 -5.31 -4.60
CA GLU A 78 -20.81 -4.86 -5.45
C GLU A 78 -21.33 -4.01 -6.61
N ALA A 79 -20.47 -3.16 -7.14
CA ALA A 79 -20.73 -2.38 -8.34
C ALA A 79 -19.53 -2.39 -9.27
N SER A 80 -19.80 -2.43 -10.57
CA SER A 80 -18.80 -2.41 -11.63
C SER A 80 -19.29 -1.60 -12.84
N LEU A 81 -18.37 -1.28 -13.74
CA LEU A 81 -18.68 -0.60 -15.00
C LEU A 81 -18.41 -1.55 -16.17
N ASP A 82 -19.48 -1.96 -16.86
CA ASP A 82 -19.42 -2.82 -18.03
C ASP A 82 -19.51 -2.00 -19.33
N LYS A 83 -18.66 -2.35 -20.30
CA LYS A 83 -18.65 -1.71 -21.62
C LYS A 83 -19.88 -2.12 -22.43
N GLY A 84 -20.83 -1.21 -22.51
CA GLY A 84 -22.04 -1.34 -23.32
C GLY A 84 -23.30 -1.48 -22.48
N LYS A 85 -23.21 -2.08 -21.29
CA LYS A 85 -24.33 -2.16 -20.33
C LYS A 85 -24.35 -0.97 -19.35
N GLY A 86 -23.23 -0.26 -19.19
CA GLY A 86 -23.09 0.82 -18.23
C GLY A 86 -22.80 0.30 -16.83
N TYR A 87 -23.24 1.02 -15.80
CA TYR A 87 -23.05 0.60 -14.42
C TYR A 87 -23.92 -0.63 -14.11
N VAL A 88 -23.24 -1.65 -13.60
CA VAL A 88 -23.81 -2.92 -13.19
C VAL A 88 -23.68 -3.01 -11.68
N THR A 89 -24.76 -3.29 -10.97
CA THR A 89 -24.75 -3.33 -9.51
C THR A 89 -25.44 -4.58 -9.02
N THR A 90 -24.70 -5.42 -8.30
CA THR A 90 -25.25 -6.59 -7.62
C THR A 90 -25.76 -6.15 -6.25
N ILE A 91 -27.02 -6.45 -5.98
CA ILE A 91 -27.72 -6.08 -4.75
C ILE A 91 -28.33 -7.31 -4.09
N LEU A 92 -28.57 -7.22 -2.78
CA LEU A 92 -29.38 -8.17 -2.04
C LEU A 92 -30.67 -7.50 -1.60
N VAL A 93 -31.81 -7.98 -2.12
CA VAL A 93 -33.12 -7.50 -1.69
C VAL A 93 -33.42 -8.05 -0.30
N GLN A 94 -33.66 -7.19 0.68
CA GLN A 94 -33.97 -7.61 2.06
C GLN A 94 -35.46 -7.56 2.36
N LYS A 95 -36.16 -6.56 1.83
CA LYS A 95 -37.59 -6.32 2.05
C LYS A 95 -38.21 -5.88 0.75
N GLY A 96 -39.48 -6.21 0.53
CA GLY A 96 -40.21 -5.83 -0.67
C GLY A 96 -39.82 -6.62 -1.91
N THR A 97 -40.35 -6.19 -3.05
CA THR A 97 -40.10 -6.79 -4.35
C THR A 97 -39.59 -5.73 -5.30
N LEU A 98 -38.43 -5.99 -5.92
CA LEU A 98 -37.81 -5.11 -6.90
C LEU A 98 -38.26 -5.50 -8.30
N LYS A 99 -38.62 -4.53 -9.15
CA LYS A 99 -39.12 -4.81 -10.51
C LYS A 99 -38.37 -4.02 -11.57
N VAL A 100 -38.35 -4.56 -12.79
CA VAL A 100 -37.87 -3.81 -13.96
C VAL A 100 -38.76 -2.58 -14.16
N GLY A 101 -38.13 -1.42 -14.34
CA GLY A 101 -38.81 -0.13 -14.48
C GLY A 101 -38.94 0.69 -13.19
N ASP A 102 -38.64 0.11 -12.03
CA ASP A 102 -38.61 0.85 -10.77
C ASP A 102 -37.51 1.91 -10.75
N TYR A 103 -37.74 3.00 -10.02
CA TYR A 103 -36.72 4.01 -9.73
C TYR A 103 -36.01 3.66 -8.44
N VAL A 104 -34.68 3.53 -8.50
CA VAL A 104 -33.85 3.14 -7.37
C VAL A 104 -32.92 4.29 -6.99
N LEU A 105 -32.77 4.48 -5.68
CA LEU A 105 -31.75 5.32 -5.06
C LEU A 105 -30.80 4.41 -4.28
N ALA A 106 -29.53 4.36 -4.66
CA ALA A 106 -28.47 3.61 -3.98
C ALA A 106 -27.33 4.57 -3.61
N GLY A 107 -27.11 4.79 -2.31
CA GLY A 107 -26.11 5.76 -1.85
C GLY A 107 -26.37 7.18 -2.40
N SER A 108 -25.39 7.71 -3.13
CA SER A 108 -25.43 9.01 -3.83
C SER A 108 -25.89 8.92 -5.30
N PHE A 109 -26.30 7.72 -5.76
CA PHE A 109 -26.66 7.45 -7.15
C PHE A 109 -28.14 7.08 -7.29
N SER A 110 -28.73 7.44 -8.43
CA SER A 110 -30.14 7.13 -8.72
C SER A 110 -30.33 6.79 -10.19
N GLY A 111 -31.31 5.94 -10.47
CA GLY A 111 -31.59 5.52 -11.84
C GLY A 111 -32.86 4.71 -11.96
N LYS A 112 -33.29 4.53 -13.20
CA LYS A 112 -34.40 3.64 -13.54
C LYS A 112 -33.84 2.27 -13.92
N ILE A 113 -34.39 1.21 -13.34
CA ILE A 113 -33.99 -0.16 -13.69
C ILE A 113 -34.38 -0.44 -15.13
N LYS A 114 -33.37 -0.68 -15.97
CA LYS A 114 -33.53 -1.05 -17.38
C LYS A 114 -33.65 -2.57 -17.54
N ALA A 115 -32.92 -3.31 -16.72
CA ALA A 115 -32.92 -4.76 -16.70
C ALA A 115 -32.48 -5.28 -15.33
N LEU A 116 -32.97 -6.46 -14.97
CA LEU A 116 -32.54 -7.25 -13.82
C LEU A 116 -32.03 -8.59 -14.30
N LEU A 117 -30.92 -9.05 -13.73
CA LEU A 117 -30.33 -10.36 -13.96
C LEU A 117 -30.27 -11.14 -12.65
N ASN A 118 -30.42 -12.45 -12.70
CA ASN A 118 -30.15 -13.32 -11.56
C ASN A 118 -28.65 -13.64 -11.44
N GLU A 119 -28.28 -14.43 -10.43
CA GLU A 119 -26.90 -14.86 -10.15
C GLU A 119 -26.26 -15.67 -11.29
N ARG A 120 -27.06 -16.17 -12.23
CA ARG A 120 -26.59 -16.89 -13.44
C ARG A 120 -26.51 -15.98 -14.67
N GLY A 121 -26.82 -14.69 -14.54
CA GLY A 121 -26.83 -13.73 -15.64
C GLY A 121 -28.07 -13.81 -16.55
N ASN A 122 -29.11 -14.56 -16.15
CA ASN A 122 -30.37 -14.64 -16.89
C ASN A 122 -31.28 -13.47 -16.53
N ASN A 123 -32.00 -12.93 -17.52
CA ASN A 123 -32.96 -11.86 -17.29
C ASN A 123 -34.11 -12.31 -16.38
N ILE A 124 -34.44 -11.48 -15.40
CA ILE A 124 -35.60 -11.64 -14.51
C ILE A 124 -36.46 -10.37 -14.54
N ILE A 125 -37.75 -10.51 -14.21
CA ILE A 125 -38.71 -9.38 -14.22
C ILE A 125 -38.83 -8.76 -12.83
N GLU A 126 -38.69 -9.59 -11.79
CA GLU A 126 -38.76 -9.17 -10.40
C GLU A 126 -37.80 -9.98 -9.52
N ALA A 127 -37.38 -9.39 -8.40
CA ALA A 127 -36.57 -10.01 -7.36
C ALA A 127 -37.22 -9.77 -5.98
N GLY A 128 -37.57 -10.85 -5.29
CA GLY A 128 -38.19 -10.81 -3.96
C GLY A 128 -37.16 -10.74 -2.82
N PRO A 129 -37.62 -10.75 -1.56
CA PRO A 129 -36.72 -10.79 -0.40
C PRO A 129 -35.75 -11.97 -0.43
N SER A 130 -34.55 -11.77 0.13
CA SER A 130 -33.46 -12.74 0.20
C SER A 130 -32.91 -13.19 -1.16
N THR A 131 -33.26 -12.49 -2.25
CA THR A 131 -32.79 -12.81 -3.60
C THR A 131 -31.69 -11.82 -4.01
N PRO A 132 -30.49 -12.29 -4.39
CA PRO A 132 -29.51 -11.44 -5.03
C PRO A 132 -29.94 -11.15 -6.47
N ALA A 133 -29.79 -9.91 -6.91
CA ALA A 133 -30.09 -9.52 -8.28
C ALA A 133 -29.05 -8.52 -8.76
N THR A 134 -28.70 -8.61 -10.04
CA THR A 134 -27.86 -7.63 -10.70
C THR A 134 -28.73 -6.66 -11.47
N LEU A 135 -28.70 -5.39 -11.10
CA LEU A 135 -29.48 -4.34 -11.74
C LEU A 135 -28.63 -3.50 -12.68
N LEU A 136 -29.26 -3.07 -13.76
CA LEU A 136 -28.69 -2.19 -14.78
C LEU A 136 -29.50 -0.91 -14.86
N GLY A 137 -28.82 0.25 -14.90
CA GLY A 137 -29.48 1.54 -15.14
C GLY A 137 -29.22 2.64 -14.11
N LEU A 138 -28.34 2.41 -13.13
CA LEU A 138 -27.83 3.49 -12.27
C LEU A 138 -26.91 4.42 -13.07
N ASN A 139 -26.84 5.67 -12.61
CA ASN A 139 -26.00 6.72 -13.19
C ASN A 139 -24.56 6.74 -12.66
N GLY A 140 -24.21 5.79 -11.79
CA GLY A 140 -22.89 5.63 -11.19
C GLY A 140 -22.76 4.28 -10.50
N ALA A 141 -21.56 3.98 -10.02
CA ALA A 141 -21.29 2.80 -9.20
C ALA A 141 -21.49 3.15 -7.72
N PRO A 142 -22.56 2.67 -7.06
CA PRO A 142 -22.71 2.83 -5.62
C PRO A 142 -21.66 2.02 -4.86
N THR A 143 -21.39 2.43 -3.62
CA THR A 143 -20.37 1.80 -2.79
C THR A 143 -20.87 0.49 -2.22
N ALA A 144 -19.99 -0.49 -2.06
CA ALA A 144 -20.34 -1.75 -1.40
C ALA A 144 -20.86 -1.49 0.01
N GLY A 145 -21.98 -2.12 0.38
CA GLY A 145 -22.66 -1.90 1.66
C GLY A 145 -23.66 -0.75 1.69
N ASP A 146 -23.73 0.10 0.66
CA ASP A 146 -24.75 1.15 0.58
C ASP A 146 -26.16 0.54 0.60
N MET A 147 -27.09 1.20 1.29
CA MET A 147 -28.50 0.83 1.21
C MET A 147 -29.13 1.37 -0.07
N PHE A 148 -29.89 0.51 -0.77
CA PHE A 148 -30.74 0.91 -1.88
C PHE A 148 -32.21 0.94 -1.46
N ASN A 149 -32.96 1.87 -2.05
CA ASN A 149 -34.40 2.02 -1.83
C ASN A 149 -35.11 2.26 -3.17
N VAL A 150 -36.24 1.58 -3.38
CA VAL A 150 -37.17 1.90 -4.47
C VAL A 150 -37.98 3.13 -4.09
N MET A 151 -37.97 4.12 -4.98
CA MET A 151 -38.62 5.42 -4.83
C MET A 151 -39.88 5.50 -5.69
N GLU A 152 -40.85 6.32 -5.27
CA GLU A 152 -42.07 6.58 -6.02
C GLU A 152 -41.83 7.48 -7.24
N SER A 153 -40.98 8.49 -7.08
CA SER A 153 -40.73 9.52 -8.08
C SER A 153 -39.26 9.62 -8.43
N GLU A 154 -38.98 9.66 -9.74
CA GLU A 154 -37.64 9.91 -10.27
C GLU A 154 -37.08 11.27 -9.79
N GLN A 155 -37.93 12.30 -9.74
CA GLN A 155 -37.51 13.65 -9.34
C GLN A 155 -37.03 13.68 -7.89
N GLU A 156 -37.73 12.97 -7.01
CA GLU A 156 -37.37 12.88 -5.61
C GLU A 156 -36.06 12.11 -5.43
N ALA A 157 -35.93 10.96 -6.10
CA ALA A 157 -34.71 10.15 -6.08
C ALA A 157 -33.49 10.96 -6.53
N LYS A 158 -33.61 11.68 -7.66
CA LYS A 158 -32.55 12.57 -8.17
C LYS A 158 -32.21 13.69 -7.20
N LYS A 159 -33.20 14.34 -6.61
CA LYS A 159 -32.97 15.44 -5.66
C LYS A 159 -32.21 14.96 -4.41
N ILE A 160 -32.55 13.78 -3.89
CA ILE A 160 -31.86 13.19 -2.73
C ILE A 160 -30.43 12.79 -3.12
N ALA A 161 -30.25 12.13 -4.27
CA ALA A 161 -28.94 11.73 -4.79
C ALA A 161 -28.00 12.94 -4.93
N THR A 162 -28.45 14.01 -5.59
CA THR A 162 -27.65 15.24 -5.77
C THR A 162 -27.29 15.87 -4.43
N LYS A 163 -28.22 15.92 -3.48
CA LYS A 163 -27.94 16.46 -2.14
C LYS A 163 -26.90 15.62 -1.39
N ARG A 164 -26.98 14.29 -1.46
CA ARG A 164 -25.99 13.38 -0.86
C ARG A 164 -24.61 13.55 -1.50
N MET A 165 -24.55 13.61 -2.83
CA MET A 165 -23.30 13.85 -3.55
C MET A 165 -22.68 15.20 -3.19
N GLN A 166 -23.49 16.26 -3.03
CA GLN A 166 -22.99 17.56 -2.58
C GLN A 166 -22.39 17.47 -1.17
N ILE A 167 -23.11 16.86 -0.21
CA ILE A 167 -22.63 16.70 1.17
C ILE A 167 -21.33 15.87 1.19
N GLN A 168 -21.27 14.79 0.43
CA GLN A 168 -20.08 13.93 0.34
C GLN A 168 -18.88 14.71 -0.22
N ARG A 169 -19.09 15.56 -1.23
CA ARG A 169 -18.04 16.43 -1.78
C ARG A 169 -17.60 17.51 -0.78
N GLU A 170 -18.53 18.09 -0.02
CA GLU A 170 -18.18 19.05 1.04
C GLU A 170 -17.41 18.39 2.18
N GLN A 171 -17.76 17.15 2.54
CA GLN A 171 -17.04 16.36 3.53
C GLN A 171 -15.64 15.99 3.06
N SER A 172 -15.48 15.54 1.80
CA SER A 172 -14.15 15.20 1.27
C SER A 172 -13.20 16.40 1.25
N VAL A 173 -13.71 17.59 0.95
CA VAL A 173 -12.95 18.86 0.99
C VAL A 173 -12.62 19.28 2.44
N ARG A 174 -13.42 18.88 3.43
CA ARG A 174 -13.12 19.14 4.84
C ARG A 174 -12.13 18.13 5.44
N THR A 175 -12.15 16.89 4.98
CA THR A 175 -11.24 15.84 5.45
C THR A 175 -9.85 15.94 4.85
N THR A 176 -9.68 16.64 3.72
CA THR A 176 -8.37 17.12 3.30
C THR A 176 -7.89 18.13 4.34
N LYS A 177 -7.08 17.67 5.31
CA LYS A 177 -6.37 18.55 6.22
C LYS A 177 -5.66 19.59 5.37
N HIS A 178 -6.04 20.86 5.52
CA HIS A 178 -5.24 21.94 4.98
C HIS A 178 -3.86 21.79 5.58
N ILE A 179 -2.88 21.40 4.76
CA ILE A 179 -1.49 21.38 5.18
C ILE A 179 -1.18 22.82 5.58
N THR A 180 -0.98 23.05 6.87
CA THR A 180 -0.71 24.40 7.36
C THR A 180 0.68 24.81 6.89
N LEU A 181 0.92 26.12 6.75
CA LEU A 181 2.27 26.64 6.46
C LEU A 181 3.31 26.11 7.46
N ASP A 182 2.92 25.88 8.71
CA ASP A 182 3.78 25.28 9.74
C ASP A 182 4.07 23.80 9.48
N GLU A 183 3.10 23.04 8.97
CA GLU A 183 3.29 21.63 8.62
C GLU A 183 4.13 21.48 7.34
N ILE A 184 3.95 22.37 6.36
CA ILE A 184 4.83 22.49 5.19
C ILE A 184 6.24 22.86 5.65
N GLY A 185 6.39 23.87 6.52
CA GLY A 185 7.68 24.30 7.06
C GLY A 185 8.39 23.21 7.84
N ARG A 186 7.66 22.43 8.67
CA ARG A 186 8.21 21.26 9.37
C ARG A 186 8.64 20.16 8.40
N ARG A 187 7.87 19.90 7.35
CA ARG A 187 8.20 18.89 6.33
C ARG A 187 9.41 19.30 5.49
N ILE A 188 9.49 20.56 5.09
CA ILE A 188 10.68 21.13 4.41
C ILE A 188 11.90 21.07 5.33
N ALA A 189 11.73 21.30 6.64
CA ALA A 189 12.81 21.24 7.63
C ALA A 189 13.28 19.81 7.96
N LEU A 190 12.46 18.78 7.74
CA LEU A 190 12.79 17.37 7.97
C LEU A 190 13.64 16.76 6.83
N GLY A 191 13.87 17.46 5.72
CA GLY A 191 14.60 16.93 4.57
C GLY A 191 13.68 16.36 3.50
N GLU A 192 14.21 15.47 2.63
CA GLU A 192 13.59 14.94 1.40
C GLU A 192 12.27 14.17 1.62
N PHE A 193 11.19 14.91 1.91
CA PHE A 193 9.84 14.37 1.90
C PHE A 193 9.39 14.13 0.46
N GLN A 194 9.09 12.89 0.12
CA GLN A 194 8.63 12.51 -1.22
C GLN A 194 7.15 12.13 -1.20
N GLU A 195 6.41 12.61 -2.20
CA GLU A 195 5.02 12.21 -2.41
C GLU A 195 4.94 11.29 -3.61
N LEU A 196 4.27 10.15 -3.42
CA LEU A 196 3.97 9.22 -4.49
C LEU A 196 2.49 9.30 -4.84
N ASN A 197 2.19 9.93 -5.97
CA ASN A 197 0.82 10.08 -6.45
C ASN A 197 0.39 8.84 -7.23
N LEU A 198 -0.78 8.30 -6.89
CA LEU A 198 -1.35 7.11 -7.51
C LEU A 198 -2.76 7.38 -8.04
N ILE A 199 -3.09 6.78 -9.18
CA ILE A 199 -4.45 6.68 -9.70
C ILE A 199 -4.81 5.20 -9.73
N VAL A 200 -5.88 4.82 -9.03
CA VAL A 200 -6.30 3.42 -8.92
C VAL A 200 -7.57 3.18 -9.72
N LYS A 201 -7.49 2.20 -10.63
CA LYS A 201 -8.61 1.70 -11.43
C LYS A 201 -8.82 0.23 -11.15
N GLY A 202 -10.07 -0.19 -10.99
CA GLY A 202 -10.39 -1.60 -10.79
C GLY A 202 -11.68 -1.99 -11.50
N ASP A 203 -11.93 -3.30 -11.57
CA ASP A 203 -13.12 -3.86 -12.18
C ASP A 203 -14.36 -3.64 -11.31
N VAL A 204 -14.22 -3.87 -10.00
CA VAL A 204 -15.26 -3.71 -8.98
C VAL A 204 -14.85 -2.69 -7.91
N ASP A 205 -15.83 -1.99 -7.36
CA ASP A 205 -15.62 -0.95 -6.35
C ASP A 205 -14.94 -1.48 -5.08
N GLY A 206 -15.40 -2.63 -4.57
CA GLY A 206 -14.87 -3.22 -3.33
C GLY A 206 -13.39 -3.62 -3.41
N SER A 207 -12.91 -4.06 -4.58
CA SER A 207 -11.48 -4.39 -4.76
C SER A 207 -10.62 -3.14 -4.82
N ILE A 208 -11.14 -2.05 -5.40
CA ILE A 208 -10.44 -0.75 -5.41
C ILE A 208 -10.29 -0.22 -4.00
N GLU A 209 -11.34 -0.30 -3.18
CA GLU A 209 -11.29 0.14 -1.79
C GLU A 209 -10.28 -0.65 -0.98
N ALA A 210 -10.33 -1.99 -1.04
CA ALA A 210 -9.38 -2.85 -0.34
C ALA A 210 -7.92 -2.63 -0.77
N LEU A 211 -7.68 -2.42 -2.07
CA LEU A 211 -6.34 -2.11 -2.59
C LEU A 211 -5.89 -0.72 -2.15
N SER A 212 -6.76 0.29 -2.24
CA SER A 212 -6.46 1.67 -1.86
C SER A 212 -6.07 1.77 -0.39
N ASP A 213 -6.86 1.17 0.50
CA ASP A 213 -6.58 1.13 1.94
C ASP A 213 -5.26 0.43 2.26
N SER A 214 -4.91 -0.60 1.50
CA SER A 214 -3.66 -1.32 1.67
C SER A 214 -2.46 -0.51 1.19
N LEU A 215 -2.60 0.24 0.08
CA LEU A 215 -1.56 1.12 -0.44
C LEU A 215 -1.35 2.36 0.44
N GLU A 216 -2.42 2.96 0.97
CA GLU A 216 -2.30 4.11 1.88
C GLU A 216 -1.55 3.74 3.17
N LYS A 217 -1.74 2.51 3.69
CA LYS A 217 -1.01 1.98 4.86
C LYS A 217 0.49 1.82 4.65
N LEU A 218 0.98 1.84 3.40
CA LEU A 218 2.42 1.80 3.11
C LEU A 218 3.09 3.17 3.36
N SER A 219 2.33 4.24 3.57
CA SER A 219 2.91 5.57 3.81
C SER A 219 3.78 5.59 5.06
N THR A 220 4.97 6.17 4.93
CA THR A 220 5.94 6.38 6.01
C THR A 220 6.11 7.88 6.30
N GLU A 221 6.98 8.23 7.24
CA GLU A 221 7.31 9.64 7.53
C GLU A 221 8.10 10.29 6.38
N GLU A 222 8.86 9.51 5.61
CA GLU A 222 9.71 9.96 4.51
C GLU A 222 8.97 9.96 3.16
N ILE A 223 8.14 8.93 2.90
CA ILE A 223 7.37 8.78 1.66
C ILE A 223 5.88 8.70 1.95
N LYS A 224 5.12 9.65 1.42
CA LYS A 224 3.67 9.66 1.53
C LYS A 224 3.02 9.13 0.25
N VAL A 225 2.23 8.07 0.37
CA VAL A 225 1.40 7.57 -0.73
C VAL A 225 0.10 8.37 -0.78
N ASN A 226 -0.23 8.92 -1.95
CA ASN A 226 -1.40 9.77 -2.14
C ASN A 226 -2.25 9.26 -3.32
N ILE A 227 -3.48 8.84 -3.04
CA ILE A 227 -4.40 8.36 -4.07
C ILE A 227 -5.23 9.54 -4.59
N LEU A 228 -4.89 10.03 -5.78
CA LEU A 228 -5.55 11.19 -6.39
C LEU A 228 -6.96 10.87 -6.86
N GLN A 229 -7.14 9.68 -7.44
CA GLN A 229 -8.41 9.24 -7.98
C GLN A 229 -8.54 7.72 -7.87
N LYS A 230 -9.69 7.28 -7.36
CA LYS A 230 -10.13 5.89 -7.38
C LYS A 230 -11.43 5.76 -8.18
N SER A 231 -11.49 4.84 -9.14
CA SER A 231 -12.70 4.67 -9.95
C SER A 231 -12.81 3.30 -10.62
N VAL A 232 -14.05 2.86 -10.87
CA VAL A 232 -14.33 1.58 -11.52
C VAL A 232 -14.26 1.66 -13.05
N GLY A 233 -13.89 0.54 -13.66
CA GLY A 233 -13.89 0.32 -15.09
C GLY A 233 -12.55 0.53 -15.77
N GLN A 234 -12.61 0.60 -17.09
CA GLN A 234 -11.42 0.67 -17.93
C GLN A 234 -10.59 1.94 -17.67
N ILE A 235 -9.26 1.83 -17.73
CA ILE A 235 -8.36 3.00 -17.79
C ILE A 235 -8.61 3.74 -19.12
N SER A 236 -8.95 5.02 -19.00
CA SER A 236 -9.34 5.91 -20.08
C SER A 236 -8.29 6.99 -20.34
N GLU A 237 -8.45 7.74 -21.44
CA GLU A 237 -7.53 8.84 -21.79
C GLU A 237 -7.51 9.93 -20.72
N SER A 238 -8.64 10.24 -20.09
CA SER A 238 -8.70 11.25 -19.03
C SER A 238 -7.89 10.86 -17.82
N ASP A 239 -7.77 9.56 -17.51
CA ASP A 239 -6.97 9.09 -16.39
C ASP A 239 -5.47 9.25 -16.69
N VAL A 240 -5.07 9.01 -17.95
CA VAL A 240 -3.68 9.23 -18.42
C VAL A 240 -3.33 10.71 -18.43
N MET A 241 -4.25 11.58 -18.85
CA MET A 241 -4.05 13.03 -18.80
C MET A 241 -3.91 13.54 -17.36
N LEU A 242 -4.72 13.01 -16.43
CA LEU A 242 -4.60 13.36 -15.01
C LEU A 242 -3.25 12.88 -14.45
N ALA A 243 -2.82 11.68 -14.83
CA ALA A 243 -1.51 11.16 -14.44
C ALA A 243 -0.36 12.06 -14.92
N ALA A 244 -0.41 12.48 -16.19
CA ALA A 244 0.58 13.39 -16.78
C ALA A 244 0.60 14.78 -16.14
N ALA A 245 -0.55 15.29 -15.71
CA ALA A 245 -0.63 16.59 -15.06
C ALA A 245 -0.19 16.58 -13.58
N SER A 246 -0.10 15.41 -12.95
CA SER A 246 0.14 15.27 -11.49
C SER A 246 1.28 14.32 -11.14
N ASP A 247 2.09 13.94 -12.13
CA ASP A 247 3.20 12.97 -12.01
C ASP A 247 2.78 11.70 -11.24
N ALA A 248 1.62 11.14 -11.63
CA ALA A 248 1.03 10.00 -10.95
C ALA A 248 1.20 8.68 -11.71
N ILE A 249 1.36 7.59 -10.97
CA ILE A 249 1.41 6.23 -11.53
C ILE A 249 -0.02 5.66 -11.58
N ILE A 250 -0.38 5.00 -12.69
CA ILE A 250 -1.69 4.37 -12.83
C ILE A 250 -1.61 2.89 -12.44
N ILE A 251 -2.39 2.50 -11.44
CA ILE A 251 -2.55 1.13 -10.98
C ILE A 251 -3.89 0.58 -11.47
N GLY A 252 -3.86 -0.45 -12.32
CA GLY A 252 -5.03 -1.15 -12.83
C GLY A 252 -5.20 -2.53 -12.20
N PHE A 253 -6.25 -2.74 -11.40
CA PHE A 253 -6.60 -4.02 -10.83
C PHE A 253 -7.66 -4.75 -11.67
N GLN A 254 -7.29 -5.88 -12.26
CA GLN A 254 -8.17 -6.70 -13.13
C GLN A 254 -8.81 -5.94 -14.31
N VAL A 255 -8.25 -4.77 -14.66
CA VAL A 255 -8.66 -3.93 -15.78
C VAL A 255 -7.52 -3.77 -16.78
N ARG A 256 -7.86 -3.34 -18.00
CA ARG A 256 -6.89 -3.10 -19.07
C ARG A 256 -7.08 -1.70 -19.63
N PRO A 257 -6.05 -0.98 -20.08
CA PRO A 257 -6.24 0.33 -20.70
C PRO A 257 -6.97 0.25 -22.04
N SER A 258 -7.66 1.34 -22.40
CA SER A 258 -8.20 1.51 -23.74
C SER A 258 -7.06 1.61 -24.76
N LEU A 259 -7.34 1.31 -26.04
CA LEU A 259 -6.35 1.40 -27.11
C LEU A 259 -5.78 2.82 -27.24
N GLN A 260 -6.61 3.83 -27.04
CA GLN A 260 -6.20 5.22 -27.09
C GLN A 260 -5.43 5.63 -25.82
N ALA A 261 -5.89 5.20 -24.64
CA ALA A 261 -5.20 5.45 -23.38
C ALA A 261 -3.79 4.85 -23.37
N ARG A 262 -3.60 3.64 -23.92
CA ARG A 262 -2.27 3.02 -24.04
C ARG A 262 -1.33 3.85 -24.93
N LYS A 263 -1.80 4.27 -26.10
CA LYS A 263 -1.00 5.10 -27.02
C LYS A 263 -0.62 6.44 -26.38
N LEU A 264 -1.56 7.05 -25.67
CA LEU A 264 -1.33 8.31 -24.96
C LEU A 264 -0.30 8.12 -23.84
N ALA A 265 -0.40 7.04 -23.07
CA ALA A 265 0.55 6.73 -22.00
C ALA A 265 1.97 6.50 -22.53
N GLU A 266 2.12 5.84 -23.69
CA GLU A 266 3.43 5.70 -24.36
C GLU A 266 4.00 7.05 -24.83
N THR A 267 3.14 7.97 -25.25
CA THR A 267 3.54 9.30 -25.74
C THR A 267 3.96 10.22 -24.58
N GLU A 268 3.16 10.24 -23.51
CA GLU A 268 3.38 11.04 -22.31
C GLU A 268 4.32 10.36 -21.30
N GLN A 269 4.82 9.16 -21.62
CA GLN A 269 5.71 8.35 -20.76
C GLN A 269 5.13 8.04 -19.36
N ILE A 270 3.81 7.84 -19.28
CA ILE A 270 3.11 7.48 -18.05
C ILE A 270 3.20 5.98 -17.79
N ASP A 271 3.61 5.62 -16.58
CA ASP A 271 3.67 4.23 -16.14
C ASP A 271 2.26 3.70 -15.79
N ILE A 272 1.87 2.61 -16.44
CA ILE A 272 0.63 1.88 -16.20
C ILE A 272 0.98 0.47 -15.73
N ARG A 273 0.72 0.19 -14.46
CA ARG A 273 0.94 -1.12 -13.84
C ARG A 273 -0.38 -1.87 -13.71
N LEU A 274 -0.41 -3.11 -14.19
CA LEU A 274 -1.60 -3.95 -14.19
C LEU A 274 -1.40 -5.14 -13.27
N TYR A 275 -2.33 -5.34 -12.34
CA TYR A 275 -2.29 -6.42 -11.37
C TYR A 275 -3.58 -7.23 -11.37
N SER A 276 -3.45 -8.51 -11.05
CA SER A 276 -4.57 -9.41 -10.77
C SER A 276 -4.58 -9.90 -9.32
N ILE A 277 -3.55 -9.57 -8.54
CA ILE A 277 -3.36 -10.02 -7.16
C ILE A 277 -2.91 -8.82 -6.33
N ILE A 278 -3.64 -8.52 -5.26
CA ILE A 278 -3.40 -7.35 -4.41
C ILE A 278 -1.99 -7.39 -3.79
N TYR A 279 -1.57 -8.55 -3.28
CA TYR A 279 -0.24 -8.70 -2.67
C TYR A 279 0.92 -8.37 -3.62
N LYS A 280 0.79 -8.68 -4.91
CA LYS A 280 1.82 -8.32 -5.90
C LYS A 280 1.90 -6.80 -6.12
N ALA A 281 0.74 -6.14 -6.13
CA ALA A 281 0.68 -4.68 -6.24
C ALA A 281 1.34 -4.00 -5.04
N ILE A 282 1.09 -4.53 -3.84
CA ILE A 282 1.71 -4.06 -2.60
C ILE A 282 3.23 -4.27 -2.64
N GLU A 283 3.68 -5.49 -2.99
CA GLU A 283 5.11 -5.84 -3.03
C GLU A 283 5.90 -4.99 -4.03
N GLU A 284 5.44 -4.86 -5.28
CA GLU A 284 6.11 -4.01 -6.27
C GLU A 284 6.10 -2.55 -5.84
N MET A 285 5.06 -2.12 -5.11
CA MET A 285 5.00 -0.75 -4.62
C MET A 285 5.95 -0.48 -3.46
N THR A 286 6.05 -1.40 -2.51
CA THR A 286 7.09 -1.34 -1.48
C THR A 286 8.48 -1.27 -2.11
N GLN A 287 8.78 -2.09 -3.12
CA GLN A 287 10.08 -2.05 -3.82
C GLN A 287 10.33 -0.72 -4.55
N ALA A 288 9.31 -0.12 -5.15
CA ALA A 288 9.44 1.18 -5.78
C ALA A 288 9.71 2.28 -4.75
N MET A 289 9.03 2.23 -3.60
CA MET A 289 9.27 3.16 -2.50
C MET A 289 10.68 2.97 -1.90
N GLU A 290 11.19 1.75 -1.77
CA GLU A 290 12.58 1.50 -1.37
C GLU A 290 13.59 2.10 -2.34
N GLY A 291 13.29 2.05 -3.65
CA GLY A 291 14.12 2.69 -4.67
C GLY A 291 14.12 4.23 -4.61
N MET A 292 13.12 4.82 -3.96
CA MET A 292 13.01 6.27 -3.71
C MET A 292 13.72 6.71 -2.43
N LEU A 293 14.04 5.77 -1.53
CA LEU A 293 14.76 6.07 -0.30
C LEU A 293 16.24 6.36 -0.58
N SER A 294 16.71 7.48 -0.03
CA SER A 294 18.12 7.83 -0.03
C SER A 294 18.90 6.79 0.80
N PRO A 295 20.03 6.25 0.30
CA PRO A 295 20.79 5.23 1.00
C PRO A 295 21.37 5.80 2.30
N ASP A 296 21.45 4.95 3.33
CA ASP A 296 22.17 5.29 4.55
C ASP A 296 23.66 5.33 4.29
N VAL A 297 24.35 6.32 4.85
CA VAL A 297 25.81 6.38 4.81
C VAL A 297 26.33 5.81 6.12
N GLU A 298 26.92 4.61 6.07
CA GLU A 298 27.62 4.02 7.21
C GLU A 298 29.13 4.20 7.04
N GLU A 299 29.80 4.67 8.09
CA GLU A 299 31.24 4.82 8.09
C GLU A 299 31.91 3.49 8.43
N LYS A 300 32.69 2.95 7.49
CA LYS A 300 33.50 1.76 7.72
C LYS A 300 34.97 2.12 7.91
N ILE A 301 35.54 1.71 9.04
CA ILE A 301 36.98 1.87 9.27
C ILE A 301 37.75 0.98 8.30
N VAL A 302 38.61 1.59 7.48
CA VAL A 302 39.38 0.92 6.43
C VAL A 302 40.86 0.75 6.76
N CYS A 303 41.42 1.59 7.64
CA CYS A 303 42.82 1.45 8.06
C CYS A 303 43.14 2.17 9.37
N ASN A 304 44.21 1.72 10.02
CA ASN A 304 44.82 2.37 11.18
C ASN A 304 46.31 2.60 10.95
N ILE A 305 46.80 3.80 11.24
CA ILE A 305 48.15 4.24 10.91
C ILE A 305 48.75 4.94 12.12
N GLU A 306 49.99 4.61 12.45
CA GLU A 306 50.72 5.24 13.55
C GLU A 306 51.69 6.30 13.03
N ILE A 307 51.69 7.48 13.65
CA ILE A 307 52.63 8.55 13.34
C ILE A 307 53.91 8.37 14.16
N ARG A 308 55.04 8.19 13.46
CA ARG A 308 56.34 7.93 14.09
C ARG A 308 57.27 9.13 14.07
N GLU A 309 57.19 9.93 13.02
CA GLU A 309 58.04 11.10 12.85
C GLU A 309 57.25 12.26 12.24
N THR A 310 57.67 13.50 12.49
CA THR A 310 57.05 14.68 11.90
C THR A 310 58.12 15.61 11.33
N PHE A 311 57.86 16.10 10.11
CA PHE A 311 58.75 16.98 9.35
C PHE A 311 58.02 18.29 9.06
N LYS A 312 58.60 19.43 9.45
CA LYS A 312 58.03 20.74 9.11
C LYS A 312 58.70 21.29 7.86
N ILE A 313 57.91 21.55 6.81
CA ILE A 313 58.37 22.14 5.56
C ILE A 313 57.68 23.49 5.36
N THR A 314 58.49 24.55 5.20
CA THR A 314 58.08 25.97 5.17
C THR A 314 57.07 26.35 4.08
N LYS A 315 56.79 25.47 3.10
CA LYS A 315 55.82 25.68 2.01
C LYS A 315 54.66 24.66 1.94
N VAL A 316 54.76 23.53 2.66
CA VAL A 316 53.82 22.40 2.53
C VAL A 316 53.11 22.09 3.86
N GLY A 317 53.63 22.58 4.98
CA GLY A 317 53.09 22.32 6.31
C GLY A 317 53.84 21.20 7.04
N THR A 318 53.17 20.59 8.03
CA THR A 318 53.71 19.43 8.76
C THR A 318 53.41 18.14 7.98
N ILE A 319 54.44 17.38 7.62
CA ILE A 319 54.34 16.06 7.01
C ILE A 319 54.61 15.02 8.09
N ALA A 320 53.71 14.05 8.24
CA ALA A 320 53.85 12.96 9.17
C ALA A 320 54.47 11.75 8.45
N GLY A 321 55.58 11.23 9.00
CA GLY A 321 56.14 9.93 8.65
C GLY A 321 55.42 8.85 9.46
N CYS A 322 54.75 7.95 8.76
CA CYS A 322 53.76 7.05 9.35
C CYS A 322 53.94 5.61 8.87
N MET A 323 53.49 4.66 9.69
CA MET A 323 53.43 3.25 9.33
C MET A 323 52.00 2.75 9.39
N VAL A 324 51.55 2.09 8.32
CA VAL A 324 50.20 1.49 8.28
C VAL A 324 50.20 0.23 9.15
N LEU A 325 49.49 0.28 10.27
CA LEU A 325 49.36 -0.83 11.21
C LEU A 325 48.38 -1.88 10.70
N ASP A 326 47.26 -1.42 10.13
CA ASP A 326 46.23 -2.31 9.62
C ASP A 326 45.44 -1.68 8.46
N GLY A 327 44.97 -2.52 7.55
CA GLY A 327 44.17 -2.10 6.41
C GLY A 327 44.96 -1.45 5.26
N LYS A 328 44.27 -0.60 4.50
CA LYS A 328 44.80 0.06 3.29
C LYS A 328 44.32 1.50 3.24
N LEU A 329 45.25 2.43 3.09
CA LEU A 329 44.95 3.86 2.97
C LEU A 329 44.92 4.27 1.49
N ASN A 330 43.85 4.96 1.08
CA ASN A 330 43.75 5.61 -0.22
C ASN A 330 43.80 7.14 -0.03
N ARG A 331 44.28 7.87 -1.03
CA ARG A 331 44.32 9.34 -1.01
C ARG A 331 42.94 9.99 -0.83
N LYS A 332 41.87 9.29 -1.22
CA LYS A 332 40.47 9.78 -1.09
C LYS A 332 39.80 9.41 0.25
N THR A 333 40.45 8.62 1.10
CA THR A 333 39.88 8.15 2.37
C THR A 333 39.79 9.31 3.38
N GLY A 334 38.65 9.42 4.07
CA GLY A 334 38.48 10.34 5.19
C GLY A 334 39.32 9.89 6.38
N ILE A 335 39.88 10.83 7.15
CA ILE A 335 40.80 10.51 8.25
C ILE A 335 40.42 11.20 9.55
N ARG A 336 40.64 10.49 10.66
CA ARG A 336 40.53 11.00 12.03
C ARG A 336 41.85 10.81 12.76
N ILE A 337 42.30 11.87 13.44
CA ILE A 337 43.47 11.80 14.29
C ILE A 337 43.00 11.53 15.72
N ILE A 338 43.52 10.47 16.31
CA ILE A 338 43.21 10.01 17.66
C ILE A 338 44.48 10.18 18.50
N ARG A 339 44.36 10.91 19.61
CA ARG A 339 45.42 11.10 20.60
C ARG A 339 44.86 10.70 21.96
N ASP A 340 45.54 9.78 22.64
CA ASP A 340 45.12 9.25 23.95
C ASP A 340 43.66 8.71 23.97
N GLY A 341 43.19 8.18 22.84
CA GLY A 341 41.83 7.64 22.69
C GLY A 341 40.74 8.67 22.38
N VAL A 342 41.09 9.95 22.16
CA VAL A 342 40.14 11.02 21.82
C VAL A 342 40.40 11.52 20.40
N VAL A 343 39.33 11.74 19.62
CA VAL A 343 39.41 12.34 18.28
C VAL A 343 39.79 13.82 18.40
N VAL A 344 40.98 14.17 17.93
CA VAL A 344 41.54 15.54 17.95
C VAL A 344 41.14 16.31 16.70
N TYR A 345 41.07 15.62 15.56
CA TYR A 345 40.77 16.23 14.27
C TYR A 345 40.14 15.22 13.31
N THR A 346 39.23 15.70 12.47
CA THR A 346 38.63 14.95 11.35
C THR A 346 38.82 15.76 10.09
N GLY A 347 39.29 15.13 9.01
CA GLY A 347 39.53 15.80 7.75
C GLY A 347 39.92 14.85 6.62
N VAL A 348 40.50 15.40 5.56
CA VAL A 348 40.94 14.66 4.38
C VAL A 348 42.45 14.78 4.17
N LEU A 349 43.02 13.81 3.45
CA LEU A 349 44.42 13.80 3.10
C LEU A 349 44.71 14.84 2.00
N SER A 350 45.66 15.74 2.27
CA SER A 350 46.17 16.67 1.27
C SER A 350 47.18 15.99 0.34
N SER A 351 48.06 15.15 0.89
CA SER A 351 49.02 14.38 0.11
C SER A 351 49.33 13.03 0.76
N LEU A 352 49.61 12.04 -0.10
CA LEU A 352 50.05 10.71 0.28
C LEU A 352 51.26 10.34 -0.57
N LYS A 353 52.40 10.16 0.08
CA LYS A 353 53.68 9.88 -0.56
C LYS A 353 54.31 8.64 0.03
N ARG A 354 55.08 7.93 -0.78
CA ARG A 354 56.00 6.90 -0.33
C ARG A 354 57.39 7.31 -0.75
N PHE A 355 58.27 7.53 0.22
CA PHE A 355 59.57 8.17 0.01
C PHE A 355 59.43 9.54 -0.67
N LYS A 356 59.69 9.64 -1.99
CA LYS A 356 59.59 10.88 -2.76
C LYS A 356 58.44 10.89 -3.78
N ASP A 357 57.79 9.74 -3.98
CA ASP A 357 56.80 9.56 -5.03
C ASP A 357 55.38 9.68 -4.47
N ASP A 358 54.52 10.38 -5.19
CA ASP A 358 53.08 10.43 -4.91
C ASP A 358 52.46 9.07 -5.25
N VAL A 359 51.77 8.48 -4.28
CA VAL A 359 51.14 7.17 -4.42
C VAL A 359 49.63 7.28 -4.20
N GLN A 360 48.86 6.48 -4.93
CA GLN A 360 47.40 6.46 -4.77
C GLN A 360 46.98 5.67 -3.52
N GLU A 361 47.74 4.64 -3.16
CA GLU A 361 47.40 3.75 -2.05
C GLU A 361 48.64 3.22 -1.33
N VAL A 362 48.49 2.94 -0.04
CA VAL A 362 49.51 2.31 0.80
C VAL A 362 48.87 1.21 1.63
N GLN A 363 49.50 0.04 1.62
CA GLN A 363 49.02 -1.16 2.32
C GLN A 363 49.74 -1.35 3.67
N LYS A 364 49.14 -2.16 4.53
CA LYS A 364 49.70 -2.61 5.82
C LYS A 364 51.19 -2.97 5.72
N GLY A 365 51.96 -2.52 6.71
CA GLY A 365 53.37 -2.83 6.87
C GLY A 365 54.33 -1.94 6.07
N TYR A 366 53.82 -1.04 5.23
CA TYR A 366 54.64 -0.06 4.52
C TYR A 366 54.65 1.29 5.22
N GLU A 367 55.79 1.98 5.10
CA GLU A 367 55.97 3.36 5.53
C GLU A 367 55.44 4.32 4.47
N CYS A 368 54.82 5.41 4.91
CA CYS A 368 54.31 6.47 4.06
C CYS A 368 54.48 7.84 4.72
N GLY A 369 54.52 8.88 3.90
CA GLY A 369 54.41 10.26 4.31
C GLY A 369 53.02 10.78 3.99
N LEU A 370 52.32 11.32 4.98
CA LEU A 370 51.00 11.93 4.80
C LEU A 370 50.99 13.37 5.26
N SER A 371 50.23 14.21 4.58
CA SER A 371 49.86 15.55 5.06
C SER A 371 48.35 15.68 5.05
N ILE A 372 47.86 16.41 6.05
CA ILE A 372 46.42 16.57 6.31
C ILE A 372 46.02 17.96 5.85
N GLU A 373 44.90 18.06 5.15
CA GLU A 373 44.42 19.36 4.67
C GLU A 373 44.04 20.25 5.86
N ASN A 374 44.48 21.51 5.84
CA ASN A 374 44.18 22.52 6.87
C ASN A 374 44.53 22.14 8.33
N TYR A 375 45.39 21.15 8.55
CA TYR A 375 45.79 20.72 9.89
C TYR A 375 47.29 20.46 9.99
N ASN A 376 47.95 21.09 10.98
CA ASN A 376 49.41 21.04 11.14
C ASN A 376 49.89 20.56 12.53
N ASP A 377 49.00 20.40 13.52
CA ASP A 377 49.36 19.94 14.88
C ASP A 377 49.36 18.40 14.98
N ILE A 378 50.25 17.79 14.21
CA ILE A 378 50.47 16.35 14.21
C ILE A 378 51.62 16.03 15.17
N LYS A 379 51.42 15.05 16.08
CA LYS A 379 52.44 14.62 17.04
C LYS A 379 52.81 13.16 16.84
N VAL A 380 54.03 12.82 17.26
CA VAL A 380 54.51 11.44 17.30
C VAL A 380 53.70 10.68 18.34
N GLY A 381 53.21 9.49 17.98
CA GLY A 381 52.33 8.66 18.82
C GLY A 381 50.84 8.86 18.54
N ASP A 382 50.45 9.82 17.70
CA ASP A 382 49.05 9.95 17.26
C ASP A 382 48.69 8.77 16.31
N ILE A 383 47.44 8.29 16.42
CA ILE A 383 46.88 7.27 15.52
C ILE A 383 45.98 7.97 14.50
N VAL A 384 46.21 7.72 13.22
CA VAL A 384 45.32 8.14 12.13
C VAL A 384 44.43 6.96 11.74
N GLU A 385 43.14 7.09 11.99
CA GLU A 385 42.11 6.15 11.59
C GLU A 385 41.51 6.63 10.27
N GLY A 386 41.57 5.78 9.25
CA GLY A 386 40.94 6.03 7.95
C GLY A 386 39.56 5.37 7.90
N TYR A 387 38.56 6.12 7.47
CA TYR A 387 37.20 5.63 7.28
C TYR A 387 36.73 5.92 5.86
N ASP A 388 35.87 5.04 5.35
CA ASP A 388 35.20 5.18 4.06
C ASP A 388 33.70 5.20 4.27
N GLU A 389 33.00 6.01 3.50
CA GLU A 389 31.55 6.15 3.56
C GLU A 389 30.93 5.12 2.60
N ILE A 390 30.19 4.16 3.13
CA ILE A 390 29.51 3.14 2.33
C ILE A 390 28.02 3.46 2.31
N GLU A 391 27.49 3.65 1.10
CA GLU A 391 26.05 3.75 0.86
C GLU A 391 25.39 2.38 1.01
N ILE A 392 24.55 2.22 2.03
CA ILE A 392 23.73 1.04 2.28
C ILE A 392 22.31 1.34 1.84
N LYS A 393 21.80 0.52 0.92
CA LYS A 393 20.39 0.62 0.49
C LYS A 393 19.47 0.31 1.67
N ARG A 394 18.56 1.23 1.98
CA ARG A 394 17.50 1.03 2.98
C ARG A 394 16.38 0.14 2.41
N SER A 395 15.80 -0.67 3.29
CA SER A 395 14.56 -1.41 3.05
C SER A 395 13.46 -0.87 3.97
N LEU A 396 12.20 -0.94 3.52
CA LEU A 396 11.03 -0.42 4.25
C LEU A 396 10.55 -1.33 5.38
#